data_AF-A0A928BRQ1-F1
#
_entry.id   AF-A0A928BRQ1-F1
#
_cell.length_a   1.000
_cell.length_b   1.000
_cell.length_c   1.000
_cell.angle_alpha   90.00
_cell.angle_beta   90.00
_cell.angle_gamma   90.00
#
_symmetry.space_group_name_H-M   'P 1'
#
loop_
_entity.id
_entity.type
_entity.pdbx_description
1 polymer ?
#
loop_
_entity_poly.entity_id
_entity_poly.type
_entity_poly.pdbx_seq_one_letter_code
_entity_poly.pdbx_strand_id
1 'polypeptide(L)' 'MNTLSNRIFVVACVLIILGYILMSGPGSTEAYFNPDIFSPRRIVIAPMLCLAGYLLIIVGILKKV' A
#
# COMPACT_ATOMS: atom_id res chain seq x y z
N MET A 1 11.37 -22.68 14.11
CA MET A 1 11.41 -21.21 13.98
C MET A 1 11.71 -20.89 12.52
N ASN A 2 10.69 -21.00 11.66
CA ASN A 2 10.90 -21.18 10.22
C ASN A 2 11.10 -19.81 9.55
N THR A 3 12.21 -19.65 8.86
CA THR A 3 12.63 -18.41 8.17
C THR A 3 11.64 -17.96 7.08
N LEU A 4 10.82 -18.89 6.57
CA LEU A 4 9.84 -18.65 5.51
C LEU A 4 8.80 -17.59 5.88
N SER A 5 8.24 -17.63 7.09
CA SER A 5 7.18 -16.66 7.45
C SER A 5 7.70 -15.24 7.69
N ASN A 6 8.98 -15.10 8.04
CA ASN A 6 9.59 -13.78 8.21
C ASN A 6 9.71 -13.04 6.86
N ARG A 7 9.94 -13.79 5.77
CA ARG A 7 10.03 -13.24 4.41
C ARG A 7 8.68 -12.68 3.92
N ILE A 8 7.57 -13.33 4.25
CA ILE A 8 6.22 -12.89 3.84
C ILE A 8 5.88 -11.56 4.52
N PHE A 9 6.23 -11.41 5.79
CA PHE A 9 6.00 -10.18 6.54
C PHE A 9 6.80 -9.00 5.99
N VAL A 10 8.08 -9.23 5.66
CA VAL A 10 8.94 -8.22 5.04
C VAL A 10 8.39 -7.77 3.68
N VAL A 11 7.96 -8.72 2.83
CA VAL A 11 7.37 -8.39 1.52
C VAL A 11 6.07 -7.59 1.68
N ALA A 12 5.22 -7.95 2.64
CA ALA A 12 3.98 -7.23 2.88
C ALA A 12 4.22 -5.80 3.41
N CYS A 13 5.19 -5.60 4.30
CA CYS A 13 5.59 -4.25 4.74
C CYS A 13 6.09 -3.38 3.58
N VAL A 14 6.92 -3.93 2.69
CA VAL A 14 7.41 -3.19 1.51
C VAL A 14 6.27 -2.79 0.57
N LEU A 15 5.29 -3.67 0.36
CA LEU A 15 4.10 -3.36 -0.46
C LEU A 15 3.24 -2.25 0.14
N ILE A 16 3.04 -2.24 1.45
CA ILE A 16 2.29 -1.18 2.15
C ILE A 16 3.03 0.15 2.03
N ILE A 17 4.35 0.17 2.25
CA ILE A 17 5.17 1.39 2.11
C ILE A 17 5.10 1.94 0.68
N LEU A 18 5.18 1.08 -0.33
CA LEU A 18 5.00 1.48 -1.73
C LEU A 18 3.61 2.07 -2.01
N GLY A 19 2.57 1.47 -1.43
CA GLY A 19 1.20 2.00 -1.51
C GLY A 19 1.08 3.40 -0.91
N TYR A 20 1.67 3.63 0.27
CA TYR A 20 1.70 4.95 0.89
C TYR A 20 2.51 5.99 0.09
N ILE A 21 3.64 5.60 -0.50
CA ILE A 21 4.42 6.47 -1.39
C ILE A 21 3.62 6.84 -2.62
N LEU A 22 2.85 5.91 -3.20
CA LEU A 22 1.96 6.19 -4.34
C LEU A 22 0.80 7.12 -3.96
N MET A 23 0.31 7.06 -2.73
CA MET A 23 -0.67 8.02 -2.20
C MET A 23 -0.05 9.40 -1.97
N SER A 24 1.25 9.44 -1.63
CA SER A 24 1.98 10.69 -1.40
C SER A 24 2.18 11.46 -2.71
N GLY A 25 1.80 12.73 -2.70
CA GLY A 25 2.10 13.63 -3.78
C GLY A 25 1.44 14.98 -3.55
N PRO A 26 1.73 15.98 -4.40
CA PRO A 26 1.32 17.35 -4.16
C PRO A 26 -0.21 17.42 -4.05
N GLY A 27 -0.68 18.00 -2.95
CA GLY A 27 -2.07 18.38 -2.76
C GLY A 27 -2.38 19.65 -3.55
N SER A 28 -3.66 19.88 -3.87
CA SER A 28 -4.12 21.14 -4.44
C SER A 28 -3.87 22.26 -3.44
N THR A 29 -3.24 23.33 -3.87
CA THR A 29 -3.32 24.62 -3.18
C THR A 29 -4.57 25.35 -3.67
N GLU A 30 -5.19 26.13 -2.78
CA GLU A 30 -6.51 26.77 -2.99
C GLU A 30 -6.59 27.70 -4.23
N ALA A 31 -5.44 28.08 -4.80
CA ALA A 31 -5.34 28.93 -5.99
C ALA A 31 -5.26 28.17 -7.33
N TYR A 32 -5.01 26.86 -7.33
CA TYR A 32 -4.89 26.05 -8.57
C TYR A 32 -5.37 24.62 -8.31
N PHE A 33 -6.59 24.31 -8.75
CA PHE A 33 -7.15 22.97 -8.67
C PHE A 33 -6.44 22.06 -9.67
N ASN A 34 -5.58 21.18 -9.16
CA ASN A 34 -4.88 20.22 -10.00
C ASN A 34 -5.75 18.94 -10.14
N PRO A 35 -6.32 18.63 -11.32
CA PRO A 35 -7.17 17.45 -11.49
C PRO A 35 -6.42 16.13 -11.25
N ASP A 36 -5.08 16.15 -11.24
CA ASP A 36 -4.23 15.00 -10.96
C ASP A 36 -4.45 14.39 -9.56
N ILE A 37 -5.04 15.14 -8.63
CA ILE A 37 -5.35 14.65 -7.27
C ILE A 37 -6.49 13.62 -7.34
N PHE A 38 -7.40 13.77 -8.32
CA PHE A 38 -8.44 12.80 -8.65
C PHE A 38 -7.98 11.76 -9.69
N SER A 39 -6.66 11.62 -9.87
CA SER A 39 -6.14 10.56 -10.73
C SER A 39 -6.56 9.19 -10.18
N PRO A 40 -7.07 8.28 -11.04
CA PRO A 40 -7.38 6.91 -10.63
C PRO A 40 -6.16 6.17 -10.03
N ARG A 41 -4.94 6.66 -10.31
CA ARG A 41 -3.69 6.19 -9.71
C ARG A 41 -3.61 6.38 -8.19
N ARG A 42 -4.07 7.52 -7.65
CA ARG A 42 -4.01 7.80 -6.19
C ARG A 42 -5.26 7.36 -5.43
N ILE A 43 -6.43 7.39 -6.08
CA ILE A 43 -7.72 7.07 -5.43
C ILE A 43 -8.05 5.58 -5.52
N VAL A 44 -7.63 4.89 -6.58
CA VAL A 44 -8.02 3.49 -6.82
C VAL A 44 -6.82 2.56 -6.69
N ILE A 45 -5.73 2.84 -7.41
CA ILE A 45 -4.57 1.94 -7.47
C ILE A 45 -3.80 1.95 -6.14
N ALA A 46 -3.52 3.11 -5.57
CA ALA A 46 -2.74 3.20 -4.33
C ALA A 46 -3.46 2.55 -3.12
N PRO A 47 -4.77 2.77 -2.88
CA PRO A 47 -5.49 2.08 -1.80
C PRO A 47 -5.65 0.58 -2.06
N MET A 48 -5.85 0.15 -3.32
CA MET A 48 -5.85 -1.29 -3.64
C MET A 48 -4.52 -1.94 -3.30
N LEU A 49 -3.39 -1.27 -3.57
CA LEU A 49 -2.06 -1.79 -3.24
C LEU A 49 -1.86 -1.94 -1.72
N CYS A 50 -2.31 -0.96 -0.95
CA CYS A 50 -2.31 -1.04 0.52
C CYS A 50 -3.19 -2.20 1.01
N LEU A 51 -4.39 -2.35 0.47
CA LEU A 51 -5.34 -3.40 0.85
C LEU A 51 -4.79 -4.80 0.54
N ALA A 52 -4.14 -4.97 -0.63
CA ALA A 52 -3.42 -6.19 -0.97
C ALA A 52 -2.26 -6.49 0.00
N GLY A 53 -1.51 -5.46 0.41
CA GLY A 53 -0.46 -5.57 1.43
C GLY A 53 -1.00 -6.07 2.78
N TYR A 54 -2.11 -5.51 3.26
CA TYR A 54 -2.75 -5.98 4.49
C TYR A 54 -3.30 -7.41 4.39
N LEU A 55 -3.90 -7.79 3.26
CA LEU A 55 -4.37 -9.15 3.02
C LEU A 55 -3.21 -10.16 3.05
N LEU A 56 -2.05 -9.80 2.49
CA LEU A 56 -0.85 -10.65 2.55
C LEU A 56 -0.32 -10.82 3.97
N ILE A 57 -0.41 -9.79 4.83
CA ILE A 57 -0.11 -9.92 6.26
C ILE A 57 -1.05 -10.93 6.92
N ILE A 58 -2.36 -10.83 6.67
CA ILE A 58 -3.36 -11.73 7.26
C ILE A 58 -3.10 -13.18 6.84
N VAL A 59 -2.88 -13.43 5.55
CA VAL A 59 -2.56 -14.79 5.04
C VAL A 59 -1.22 -15.29 5.59
N GLY A 60 -0.23 -14.42 5.72
CA GLY A 60 1.08 -14.76 6.28
C GLY A 60 1.03 -15.14 7.76
N ILE A 61 0.15 -14.49 8.53
CA ILE A 61 -0.13 -14.86 9.93
C ILE A 61 -0.93 -16.16 9.99
N LEU A 62 -2.02 -16.28 9.22
CA LEU A 62 -2.88 -17.47 9.22
C LEU A 62 -2.14 -18.75 8.82
N LYS A 63 -1.23 -18.68 7.83
CA LYS A 63 -0.37 -19.81 7.46
C LYS A 63 0.73 -20.12 8.48
N LYS A 64 1.01 -19.22 9.42
CA LYS A 64 2.00 -19.40 10.48
C LYS A 64 1.40 -19.97 11.76
N VAL A 65 0.10 -19.81 11.96
CA VAL A 65 -0.69 -20.58 12.95
C VAL A 65 -0.74 -22.03 12.53
#